data_AF-A0A1B6JPM3-F1
#
_entry.id   AF-A0A1B6JPM3-F1
#
_cell.length_a   1.000
_cell.length_b   1.000
_cell.length_c   1.000
_cell.angle_alpha   90.00
_cell.angle_beta   90.00
_cell.angle_gamma   90.00
#
_symmetry.space_group_name_H-M   'P 1'
#
loop_
_entity.id
_entity.type
_entity.pdbx_description
1 polymer ?
#
loop_
_entity_poly.entity_id
_entity_poly.type
_entity_poly.pdbx_seq_one_letter_code
_entity_poly.pdbx_strand_id
1 'polypeptide(L)'
;MPSADQVADVEMKSVDSPTEGEAVVDKKDIDNLAIQDIREHTRQIEKAVQTKEPRFILRVLRALPNTRRKLNPVVLRGLISGFYTHSNSEKDALLNFVEE
;
A
#
# COMPACT_ATOMS: atom_id res chain seq x y z
N MET A 1 51.55 14.93 -6.42
CA MET A 1 50.15 15.39 -6.58
C MET A 1 49.53 14.62 -7.74
N PRO A 2 48.23 14.28 -7.73
CA PRO A 2 47.41 13.71 -6.64
C PRO A 2 46.59 12.47 -7.09
N SER A 3 46.01 11.80 -6.09
CA SER A 3 44.79 10.98 -6.01
C SER A 3 44.14 10.34 -7.26
N ALA A 4 43.87 9.04 -7.13
CA ALA A 4 42.63 8.44 -7.62
C ALA A 4 42.22 7.29 -6.70
N ASP A 5 41.69 7.63 -5.52
CA ASP A 5 40.63 6.85 -4.90
C ASP A 5 39.50 6.77 -5.93
N GLN A 6 39.42 5.67 -6.66
CA GLN A 6 38.20 5.36 -7.40
C GLN A 6 37.21 4.82 -6.39
N VAL A 7 36.47 5.78 -5.82
CA VAL A 7 35.17 5.57 -5.21
C VAL A 7 34.39 4.61 -6.11
N ALA A 8 34.06 3.43 -5.58
CA ALA A 8 33.14 2.52 -6.23
C ALA A 8 31.82 3.27 -6.40
N ASP A 9 31.59 3.76 -7.62
CA ASP A 9 30.31 4.33 -8.04
C ASP A 9 29.29 3.20 -7.96
N VAL A 10 28.43 3.28 -6.95
CA VAL A 10 27.31 2.37 -6.79
C VAL A 10 26.30 2.78 -7.85
N GLU A 11 26.56 2.35 -9.09
CA GLU A 11 25.62 2.49 -10.20
C GLU A 11 24.31 1.83 -9.78
N MET A 12 23.37 2.67 -9.34
CA MET A 12 21.97 2.35 -9.24
C MET A 12 21.52 1.96 -10.64
N LYS A 13 21.52 0.66 -10.94
CA LYS A 13 20.95 0.10 -12.16
C LYS A 13 19.55 0.66 -12.30
N SER A 14 19.37 1.51 -13.32
CA SER A 14 18.09 2.12 -13.65
C SER A 14 17.01 1.04 -13.75
N VAL A 15 15.91 1.24 -13.01
CA VAL A 15 14.82 0.29 -12.79
C VAL A 15 13.83 0.22 -13.98
N ASP A 16 14.27 0.58 -15.18
CA ASP A 16 13.39 0.80 -16.33
C ASP A 16 13.76 -0.10 -17.53
N SER A 17 13.59 -1.41 -17.33
CA SER A 17 13.49 -2.38 -18.42
C SER A 17 12.46 -3.44 -18.01
N PRO A 18 11.21 -3.40 -18.51
CA PRO A 18 10.18 -4.31 -18.04
C PRO A 18 10.29 -5.65 -18.77
N THR A 19 10.79 -6.67 -18.07
CA THR A 19 10.52 -8.08 -18.38
C THR A 19 9.08 -8.37 -17.94
N GLU A 20 8.23 -8.84 -18.86
CA GLU A 20 6.77 -9.00 -18.64
C GLU A 20 6.40 -9.87 -17.41
N GLY A 21 7.33 -10.69 -16.91
CA GLY A 21 7.18 -11.48 -15.68
C GLY A 21 7.52 -10.74 -14.38
N GLU A 22 8.52 -9.85 -14.38
CA GLU A 22 8.93 -9.09 -13.18
C GLU A 22 7.96 -7.95 -12.88
N ALA A 23 7.46 -7.27 -13.91
CA ALA A 23 6.46 -6.21 -13.76
C ALA A 23 5.15 -6.69 -13.10
N VAL A 24 4.81 -7.99 -13.21
CA VAL A 24 3.61 -8.57 -12.59
C VAL A 24 3.86 -8.93 -11.12
N VAL A 25 5.09 -9.33 -10.77
CA VAL A 25 5.50 -9.57 -9.38
C VAL A 25 5.58 -8.25 -8.63
N ASP A 26 6.21 -7.24 -9.23
CA ASP A 26 6.29 -5.89 -8.66
C ASP A 26 4.91 -5.28 -8.42
N LYS A 27 3.97 -5.43 -9.38
CA LYS A 27 2.60 -4.94 -9.21
C LYS A 27 1.85 -5.63 -8.07
N LYS A 28 1.99 -6.95 -7.94
CA LYS A 28 1.38 -7.71 -6.83
C LYS A 28 1.99 -7.32 -5.48
N ASP A 29 3.29 -7.08 -5.43
CA ASP A 29 3.97 -6.64 -4.21
C ASP A 29 3.56 -5.21 -3.82
N ILE A 30 3.39 -4.32 -4.81
CA ILE A 30 2.82 -2.98 -4.61
C ILE A 30 1.38 -3.07 -4.06
N ASP A 31 0.54 -3.95 -4.64
CA ASP A 31 -0.84 -4.14 -4.20
C ASP A 31 -0.88 -4.69 -2.76
N ASN A 32 -0.05 -5.68 -2.43
CA ASN A 32 0.07 -6.24 -1.08
C ASN A 32 0.54 -5.18 -0.07
N LEU A 33 1.51 -4.34 -0.44
CA LEU A 33 1.99 -3.26 0.40
C LEU A 33 0.89 -2.23 0.67
N ALA A 34 0.09 -1.88 -0.35
CA ALA A 34 -1.06 -0.98 -0.19
C ALA A 34 -2.12 -1.56 0.75
N ILE A 35 -2.40 -2.86 0.69
CA ILE A 35 -3.32 -3.54 1.62
C ILE A 35 -2.79 -3.45 3.06
N GLN A 36 -1.50 -3.68 3.28
CA GLN A 36 -0.90 -3.60 4.62
C GLN A 36 -0.92 -2.18 5.17
N ASP A 37 -0.58 -1.18 4.35
CA ASP A 37 -0.64 0.23 4.74
C ASP A 37 -2.04 0.61 5.22
N ILE A 38 -3.09 0.22 4.48
CA ILE A 38 -4.49 0.51 4.83
C ILE A 38 -4.92 -0.19 6.12
N ARG A 39 -4.49 -1.45 6.35
CA ARG A 39 -4.75 -2.13 7.62
C ARG A 39 -4.12 -1.40 8.80
N GLU A 40 -2.90 -0.91 8.64
CA GLU A 40 -2.21 -0.14 9.67
C GLU A 40 -2.89 1.23 9.90
N HIS A 41 -3.42 1.87 8.85
CA HIS A 41 -4.25 3.07 9.01
C HIS A 41 -5.49 2.80 9.87
N THR A 42 -6.21 1.69 9.65
CA THR A 42 -7.36 1.32 10.47
C THR A 42 -6.96 1.12 11.93
N ARG A 43 -5.85 0.43 12.20
CA ARG A 43 -5.33 0.26 13.57
C ARG A 43 -4.97 1.59 14.23
N GLN A 44 -4.39 2.53 13.49
CA GLN A 44 -4.08 3.87 14.00
C GLN A 44 -5.35 4.64 14.35
N ILE A 45 -6.42 4.50 13.56
CA ILE A 45 -7.73 5.11 13.87
C ILE A 45 -8.28 4.52 15.18
N GLU A 46 -8.30 3.20 15.34
CA GLU A 46 -8.76 2.55 16.58
C GLU A 46 -7.95 3.02 17.79
N LYS A 47 -6.61 3.07 17.66
CA LYS A 47 -5.73 3.52 18.72
C LYS A 47 -5.95 5.00 19.05
N ALA A 48 -6.21 5.83 18.04
CA ALA A 48 -6.56 7.23 18.26
C ALA A 48 -7.83 7.40 19.08
N VAL A 49 -8.85 6.57 18.82
CA VAL A 49 -10.12 6.61 19.56
C VAL A 49 -9.92 6.14 21.00
N GLN A 50 -9.15 5.07 21.21
CA GLN A 50 -8.88 4.52 22.55
C GLN A 50 -8.04 5.47 23.41
N THR A 51 -6.94 6.00 22.86
CA THR A 51 -5.98 6.83 23.61
C THR A 51 -6.33 8.31 23.61
N LYS A 52 -7.21 8.76 22.72
CA LYS A 52 -7.56 10.17 22.47
C LYS A 52 -6.36 11.05 22.10
N GLU A 53 -5.31 10.45 21.56
CA GLU A 53 -4.13 11.18 21.13
C GLU A 53 -4.22 11.57 19.64
N PRO A 54 -4.15 12.87 19.31
CA PRO A 54 -4.35 13.34 17.93
C PRO A 54 -3.24 12.90 16.98
N ARG A 55 -2.08 12.48 17.51
CA ARG A 55 -0.92 12.06 16.71
C ARG A 55 -1.22 10.89 15.76
N PHE A 56 -2.09 9.95 16.19
CA PHE A 56 -2.42 8.78 15.38
C PHE A 56 -3.31 9.17 14.18
N ILE A 57 -4.31 10.03 14.38
CA ILE A 57 -5.13 10.58 13.28
C ILE A 57 -4.28 11.41 12.32
N LEU A 58 -3.40 12.28 12.83
CA LEU A 58 -2.54 13.10 11.99
C LEU A 58 -1.61 12.28 11.09
N ARG A 59 -1.19 11.10 11.54
CA ARG A 59 -0.39 10.18 10.72
C ARG A 59 -1.19 9.63 9.55
N VAL A 60 -2.43 9.21 9.79
CA VAL A 60 -3.36 8.73 8.75
C VAL A 60 -3.65 9.84 7.74
N LEU A 61 -3.97 11.05 8.21
CA LEU A 61 -4.29 12.18 7.33
C LEU A 61 -3.15 12.56 6.39
N ARG A 62 -1.89 12.47 6.84
CA ARG A 62 -0.71 12.73 5.98
C ARG A 62 -0.47 11.65 4.93
N ALA A 63 -0.80 10.41 5.25
CA ALA A 63 -0.62 9.28 4.34
C ALA A 63 -1.78 9.10 3.34
N LEU A 64 -2.96 9.65 3.66
CA LEU A 64 -4.18 9.53 2.86
C LEU A 64 -4.03 9.93 1.38
N PRO A 65 -3.31 11.02 1.01
CA PRO A 65 -3.10 11.37 -0.39
C PRO A 65 -2.27 10.32 -1.15
N ASN A 66 -1.31 9.69 -0.47
CA ASN A 66 -0.45 8.68 -1.07
C ASN A 66 -1.18 7.36 -1.23
N THR A 67 -1.93 6.92 -0.22
CA THR A 67 -2.72 5.69 -0.30
C THR A 67 -3.84 5.81 -1.33
N ARG A 68 -4.51 6.96 -1.43
CA ARG A 68 -5.53 7.22 -2.46
C ARG A 68 -5.00 7.00 -3.89
N ARG A 69 -3.76 7.39 -4.18
CA ARG A 69 -3.15 7.21 -5.52
C ARG A 69 -2.79 5.76 -5.83
N LYS A 70 -2.67 4.91 -4.80
CA LYS A 70 -2.29 3.50 -4.91
C LYS A 70 -3.48 2.54 -4.81
N LEU A 71 -4.72 3.06 -4.76
CA LEU A 71 -5.92 2.23 -4.73
C LEU A 71 -6.19 1.65 -6.12
N ASN A 72 -6.21 0.33 -6.19
CA ASN A 72 -6.45 -0.48 -7.37
C ASN A 72 -7.67 -1.39 -7.09
N PRO A 73 -8.55 -1.70 -8.07
CA PRO A 73 -9.61 -2.71 -7.91
C PRO A 73 -9.19 -3.99 -7.19
N VAL A 74 -8.01 -4.53 -7.49
CA VAL A 74 -7.43 -5.71 -6.83
C VAL A 74 -7.23 -5.49 -5.32
N VAL A 75 -6.67 -4.34 -4.95
CA VAL A 75 -6.45 -3.93 -3.55
C VAL A 75 -7.77 -3.77 -2.82
N LEU A 76 -8.77 -3.15 -3.45
CA LEU A 76 -10.11 -2.98 -2.88
C LEU A 76 -10.78 -4.33 -2.59
N ARG A 77 -10.72 -5.28 -3.53
CA ARG A 77 -11.25 -6.65 -3.33
C ARG A 77 -10.54 -7.37 -2.18
N GLY A 78 -9.22 -7.22 -2.08
CA GLY A 78 -8.41 -7.78 -0.99
C GLY A 78 -8.78 -7.19 0.38
N LEU A 79 -9.06 -5.88 0.44
CA LEU A 79 -9.50 -5.20 1.65
C LEU A 79 -10.91 -5.62 2.07
N ILE A 80 -11.87 -5.63 1.13
CA ILE A 80 -13.24 -6.06 1.39
C ILE A 80 -13.23 -7.49 1.93
N SER A 81 -12.50 -8.39 1.29
CA SER A 81 -12.39 -9.79 1.75
C SER A 81 -11.71 -9.93 3.12
N GLY A 82 -10.78 -9.02 3.46
CA GLY A 82 -10.07 -9.06 4.74
C GLY A 82 -10.84 -8.45 5.92
N PHE A 83 -11.70 -7.45 5.67
CA PHE A 83 -12.50 -6.79 6.72
C PHE A 83 -13.90 -7.39 6.86
N TYR A 84 -14.54 -7.77 5.76
CA TYR A 84 -15.89 -8.33 5.75
C TYR A 84 -15.87 -9.86 5.83
N THR A 85 -15.30 -10.39 6.91
CA THR A 85 -15.24 -11.85 7.17
C THR A 85 -16.51 -12.38 7.85
N HIS A 86 -17.32 -11.51 8.45
CA HIS A 86 -18.50 -11.89 9.23
C HIS A 86 -19.83 -11.85 8.44
N SER A 87 -19.89 -11.10 7.33
CA SER A 87 -21.11 -10.91 6.55
C SER A 87 -20.82 -11.08 5.06
N ASN A 88 -21.18 -12.26 4.52
CA ASN A 88 -21.02 -12.55 3.09
C ASN A 88 -21.97 -11.70 2.23
N SER A 89 -23.16 -11.34 2.72
CA SER A 89 -24.11 -10.51 1.96
C SER A 89 -23.60 -9.09 1.74
N GLU A 90 -23.00 -8.47 2.77
CA GLU A 90 -22.40 -7.14 2.65
C GLU A 90 -21.15 -7.17 1.78
N LYS A 91 -20.32 -8.22 1.92
CA LYS A 91 -19.15 -8.44 1.09
C LYS A 91 -19.55 -8.53 -0.39
N ASP A 92 -20.53 -9.35 -0.74
CA ASP A 92 -20.97 -9.55 -2.12
C ASP A 92 -21.60 -8.28 -2.70
N ALA A 93 -22.37 -7.54 -1.90
CA ALA A 93 -22.90 -6.24 -2.28
C ALA A 93 -21.79 -5.24 -2.62
N LEU A 94 -20.73 -5.19 -1.81
CA LEU A 94 -19.58 -4.29 -2.03
C LEU A 94 -18.72 -4.72 -3.21
N LEU A 95 -18.56 -6.03 -3.45
CA LEU A 95 -17.82 -6.56 -4.59
C LEU A 95 -18.50 -6.24 -5.92
N ASN A 96 -19.82 -6.10 -5.96
CA ASN A 96 -20.56 -5.69 -7.16
C ASN A 96 -20.27 -4.26 -7.61
N PHE A 97 -19.74 -3.40 -6.71
CA PHE A 97 -19.35 -2.02 -7.04
C PHE A 97 -17.90 -1.88 -7.52
N VAL A 98 -17.12 -2.96 -7.49
CA VAL A 98 -15.71 -2.96 -7.90
C VAL A 98 -15.60 -3.72 -9.23
N GLU A 99 -15.40 -2.98 -10.32
CA GLU A 99 -15.10 -3.56 -11.65
C GLU A 99 -13.85 -4.46 -11.58
N GLU A 100 -13.82 -5.49 -12.43
CA GLU A 100 -12.79 -6.53 -12.44
C GLU A 100 -11.39 -6.00 -12.78
#